data_AF-A0A6L5F818-F1
#
_entry.id   AF-A0A6L5F818-F1
#
_cell.length_a   1.000
_cell.length_b   1.000
_cell.length_c   1.000
_cell.angle_alpha   90.00
_cell.angle_beta   90.00
_cell.angle_gamma   90.00
#
_symmetry.space_group_name_H-M   'P 1'
#
loop_
_entity.id
_entity.type
_entity.pdbx_description
1 polymer ?
#
loop_
_entity_poly.entity_id
_entity_poly.type
_entity_poly.pdbx_seq_one_letter_code
_entity_poly.pdbx_strand_id
1 'polypeptide(L)' 'MTVTERENPSPEVTIVTPEEFDTVIESAIHSAGLSVDDIRNQALSGNFSSDEVEDVWCVVKSFVR' A
#
# COMPACT_ATOMS: atom_id res chain seq x y z
N MET A 1 22.92 15.00 -36.73
CA MET A 1 21.65 14.90 -35.98
C MET A 1 21.91 13.97 -34.81
N THR A 2 22.05 14.49 -33.60
CA THR A 2 22.25 13.69 -32.38
C THR A 2 20.88 13.35 -31.81
N VAL A 3 20.55 12.06 -31.78
CA VAL A 3 19.34 11.54 -31.14
C VAL A 3 19.62 11.52 -29.64
N THR A 4 18.95 12.38 -28.88
CA THR A 4 18.94 12.31 -27.42
C THR A 4 18.01 11.18 -27.02
N GLU A 5 18.58 10.01 -26.69
CA GLU A 5 17.83 8.94 -26.02
C GLU A 5 17.29 9.51 -24.70
N ARG A 6 15.96 9.58 -24.58
CA ARG A 6 15.31 9.87 -23.30
C ARG A 6 15.48 8.61 -22.45
N GLU A 7 16.31 8.67 -21.42
CA GLU A 7 16.30 7.68 -20.34
C GLU A 7 14.87 7.57 -19.83
N ASN A 8 14.20 6.48 -20.19
CA ASN A 8 12.94 6.10 -19.58
C ASN A 8 13.28 5.71 -18.15
N PRO A 9 12.81 6.42 -17.10
CA PRO A 9 13.14 6.04 -15.74
C PRO A 9 12.59 4.64 -15.51
N SER A 10 13.52 3.68 -15.42
CA SER A 10 13.17 2.31 -15.02
C SER A 10 12.40 2.44 -13.71
N PRO A 11 11.20 1.85 -13.58
CA PRO A 11 10.42 2.01 -12.36
C PRO A 11 11.29 1.55 -11.21
N GLU A 12 11.62 2.47 -10.30
CA GLU A 12 12.42 2.16 -9.12
C GLU A 12 11.67 1.07 -8.35
N VAL A 13 12.18 -0.17 -8.43
CA VAL A 13 11.61 -1.28 -7.67
C VAL A 13 12.19 -1.14 -6.28
N THR A 14 11.45 -0.45 -5.41
CA THR A 14 11.76 -0.42 -3.99
C THR A 14 11.51 -1.82 -3.45
N ILE A 15 12.60 -2.57 -3.19
CA ILE A 15 12.51 -3.86 -2.51
C ILE A 15 12.34 -3.56 -1.04
N VAL A 16 11.16 -3.86 -0.51
CA VAL A 16 10.80 -3.65 0.89
C VAL A 16 10.95 -4.99 1.60
N THR A 17 11.63 -5.02 2.73
CA THR A 17 11.68 -6.23 3.55
C THR A 17 10.29 -6.50 4.17
N PRO A 18 10.01 -7.75 4.58
CA PRO A 18 8.74 -8.07 5.26
C PRO A 18 8.49 -7.19 6.49
N GLU A 19 9.52 -6.90 7.29
CA GLU A 19 9.41 -6.06 8.48
C GLU A 19 9.09 -4.59 8.15
N GLU A 20 9.72 -4.05 7.11
CA GLU A 20 9.41 -2.71 6.62
C GLU A 20 7.99 -2.64 6.03
N PHE A 21 7.55 -3.71 5.36
CA PHE A 21 6.19 -3.80 4.83
C PHE A 21 5.14 -3.85 5.95
N ASP A 22 5.38 -4.65 7.00
CA ASP A 22 4.52 -4.71 8.18
C ASP A 22 4.44 -3.33 8.85
N THR A 23 5.58 -2.64 8.98
CA THR A 23 5.64 -1.28 9.54
C THR A 23 4.81 -0.27 8.71
N VAL A 24 4.86 -0.37 7.38
CA VAL A 24 4.09 0.52 6.50
C VAL A 24 2.59 0.24 6.59
N ILE A 25 2.20 -1.04 6.66
CA ILE A 25 0.81 -1.42 6.88
C ILE A 25 0.33 -0.88 8.23
N GLU A 26 1.04 -1.13 9.31
CA GLU A 26 0.65 -0.65 10.65
C GLU A 26 0.50 0.87 10.69
N SER A 27 1.41 1.60 10.03
CA SER A 27 1.34 3.06 9.92
C SER A 27 0.13 3.55 9.13
N ALA A 28 -0.21 2.89 8.02
CA ALA A 28 -1.39 3.22 7.21
C ALA A 28 -2.69 2.97 8.00
N ILE A 29 -2.78 1.82 8.69
CA ILE A 29 -3.90 1.45 9.55
C ILE A 29 -4.11 2.50 10.65
N HIS A 30 -3.03 2.88 11.32
CA HIS A 30 -3.08 3.89 12.38
C HIS A 30 -3.46 5.28 11.84
N SER A 31 -2.93 5.67 10.68
CA SER A 31 -3.26 6.96 10.03
C SER A 31 -4.72 7.05 9.62
N ALA A 32 -5.32 5.93 9.25
CA ALA A 32 -6.73 5.77 8.95
C ALA A 32 -7.63 5.78 10.21
N GLY A 33 -7.05 5.83 11.42
CA GLY A 33 -7.79 5.76 12.68
C GLY A 33 -8.42 4.39 12.96
N LEU A 34 -7.98 3.36 12.24
CA LEU A 34 -8.50 2.01 12.33
C LEU A 34 -7.59 1.14 13.21
N SER A 35 -8.17 0.11 13.82
CA SER A 35 -7.37 -0.96 14.42
C SER A 35 -7.18 -2.12 13.44
N VAL A 36 -6.13 -2.92 13.64
CA VAL A 36 -5.90 -4.15 12.88
C VAL A 36 -7.09 -5.11 13.01
N ASP A 37 -7.72 -5.16 14.18
CA ASP A 37 -8.90 -6.00 14.43
C ASP A 37 -10.14 -5.49 13.68
N ASP A 38 -10.32 -4.17 13.56
CA ASP A 38 -11.42 -3.60 12.76
C ASP A 38 -11.27 -3.95 11.28
N ILE A 39 -10.06 -3.84 10.75
CA ILE A 39 -9.76 -4.21 9.36
C ILE A 39 -9.97 -5.71 9.13
N ARG A 40 -9.49 -6.55 10.07
CA ARG A 40 -9.72 -7.99 10.04
C ARG A 40 -11.22 -8.31 10.04
N ASN A 41 -12.00 -7.67 10.91
CA ASN A 41 -13.44 -7.87 11.01
C ASN A 41 -14.16 -7.43 9.73
N GLN A 42 -13.78 -6.28 9.16
CA GLN A 42 -14.35 -5.79 7.91
C GLN A 42 -14.00 -6.72 6.73
N ALA A 43 -12.75 -7.18 6.63
CA ALA A 43 -12.33 -8.15 5.62
C ALA A 43 -13.08 -9.47 5.72
N LEU A 44 -13.28 -10.00 6.93
CA LEU A 44 -14.04 -11.23 7.17
C LEU A 44 -15.53 -11.05 6.87
N SER A 45 -16.09 -9.86 7.12
CA SER A 45 -17.48 -9.53 6.82
C SER A 45 -17.73 -9.25 5.33
N GLY A 46 -16.66 -9.04 4.54
CA GLY A 46 -16.75 -8.64 3.13
C GLY A 46 -17.34 -7.25 2.91
N ASN A 47 -17.53 -6.48 3.98
CA ASN A 47 -18.14 -5.16 3.95
C ASN A 47 -17.11 -4.09 4.30
N PHE A 48 -16.34 -3.68 3.29
CA PHE A 48 -15.46 -2.53 3.35
C PHE A 48 -16.32 -1.27 3.20
N SER A 49 -16.99 -0.87 4.29
CA SER A 49 -17.97 0.23 4.24
C SER A 49 -17.34 1.61 4.39
N SER A 50 -16.01 1.69 4.50
CA SER A 50 -15.31 2.89 4.91
C SER A 50 -14.16 3.19 3.95
N ASP A 51 -14.12 4.43 3.48
CA ASP A 51 -13.08 5.00 2.62
C ASP A 51 -11.69 4.81 3.26
N GLU A 52 -11.63 4.74 4.60
CA GLU A 52 -10.41 4.53 5.37
C GLU A 52 -9.82 3.12 5.17
N VAL A 53 -10.63 2.09 4.92
CA VAL A 53 -10.12 0.75 4.60
C VAL A 53 -9.67 0.66 3.14
N GLU A 54 -10.31 1.42 2.23
CA GLU A 54 -9.86 1.53 0.85
C GLU A 54 -8.49 2.20 0.75
N ASP A 55 -8.23 3.22 1.56
CA ASP A 55 -6.91 3.86 1.66
C ASP A 55 -5.83 2.87 2.12
N VAL A 56 -6.09 2.10 3.17
CA VAL A 56 -5.16 1.05 3.64
C VAL A 56 -4.94 -0.01 2.55
N TRP A 57 -6.00 -0.40 1.83
CA TRP A 57 -5.89 -1.37 0.74
C TRP A 57 -5.10 -0.85 -0.46
N CYS A 58 -5.22 0.44 -0.79
CA CYS A 58 -4.41 1.09 -1.82
C CYS A 58 -2.93 1.10 -1.45
N VAL A 59 -2.60 1.34 -0.18
CA VAL A 59 -1.25 1.20 0.34
C VAL A 59 -0.77 -0.25 0.17
N VAL A 60 -1.52 -1.25 0.65
CA VAL A 60 -1.12 -2.67 0.51
C VAL A 60 -0.91 -3.06 -0.96
N LYS A 61 -1.82 -2.67 -1.86
CA LYS A 61 -1.72 -2.98 -3.29
C LYS A 61 -0.56 -2.29 -3.99
N SER A 62 -0.10 -1.13 -3.52
CA SER A 62 1.04 -0.44 -4.15
C SER A 62 2.37 -1.15 -3.89
N PHE A 63 2.43 -2.06 -2.91
CA PHE A 63 3.60 -2.92 -2.64
C PHE A 63 3.53 -4.30 -3.30
N VAL A 64 2.35 -4.80 -3.64
CA VAL A 64 2.16 -6.12 -4.29
C VAL A 64 2.04 -5.90 -5.80
N ARG A 65 3.18 -5.98 -6.51
CA ARG A 65 3.26 -5.88 -7.98
C ARG A 65 2.97 -7.19 -8.69
#